data_AF-A0A0A2K4I0-F1
#
_entry.id   AF-A0A0A2K4I0-F1
#
_cell.length_a   1.000
_cell.length_b   1.000
_cell.length_c   1.000
_cell.angle_alpha   90.00
_cell.angle_beta   90.00
_cell.angle_gamma   90.00
#
_symmetry.space_group_name_H-M   'P 1'
#
loop_
_entity.id
_entity.type
_entity.pdbx_description
1 polymer ?
#
loop_
_entity_poly.entity_id
_entity_poly.type
_entity_poly.pdbx_seq_one_letter_code
_entity_poly.pdbx_strand_id
1 'polypeptide(L)'
;MPGVPTGRACDACRKQKKKCDEKQPACARCLRLKVNCVGSGQQRFKFKQQQFSPKSTQSGQMTLVPISRSTEDEKYPFEIPRTCPGNSMTALTNLFVGAIKRSTDLRYNMWWSFGLFLEDVPRRLGINEALDRAVDAVTIAHAGFCTRQPVSAEALSKYSHALKTLRVYLDDPLQASSSSTLCAVMILLICQTFIGNSGQLISGHAQGAASILHARKNFGPRDDFERKLFLSLRGSVLFEGLYNDAIDLSSEEWDTLVKNDFDQDQPEGRILRCLAQAPGLIKRGKRAIRDGEDLTPLAMEVRPIYEKCKLLLGELKARTVQFETSELSTMTGTFMARILRAHYLRTYGIGLAITTVFNCILQVLDPIDYASAWAVTTDPQLRSMVEVALIDYHGDFVTQDGVNIPRELEQASENLWLGSTAHINKPESAPEYHEQCRDIGSSLRRQPSDAPFLKISDHGSDSDIDRSYMKDSPAAKGNGFVFVSGQVAADSNGTYLPVEASVTEKTHKMIQNVKSILESSGSSLDQVIKANIIFVHLDRDYEEFNEVYKQYFPHNPARTSVEVSGLPKPADLEIEVIALAD
;
A
#
# COMPACT_ATOMS: atom_id res chain seq x y z
N MET A 1 23.03 14.01 -24.29
CA MET A 1 24.34 13.51 -23.81
C MET A 1 25.17 14.67 -23.29
N PRO A 2 25.71 14.61 -22.05
CA PRO A 2 26.66 15.60 -21.57
C PRO A 2 28.07 15.38 -22.18
N GLY A 3 28.74 16.46 -22.57
CA GLY A 3 30.19 16.53 -22.81
C GLY A 3 30.82 15.56 -23.83
N VAL A 4 31.03 16.00 -25.07
CA VAL A 4 31.97 15.31 -25.98
C VAL A 4 33.41 15.69 -25.60
N PRO A 5 34.37 14.74 -25.51
CA PRO A 5 35.78 15.05 -25.30
C PRO A 5 36.34 15.90 -26.46
N THR A 6 37.11 16.94 -26.15
CA THR A 6 37.63 17.91 -27.16
C THR A 6 39.16 18.01 -27.19
N GLY A 7 39.84 16.94 -26.79
CA GLY A 7 41.30 16.80 -26.81
C GLY A 7 41.98 17.08 -25.46
N ARG A 8 43.29 16.83 -25.41
CA ARG A 8 44.16 16.92 -24.22
C ARG A 8 45.25 18.00 -24.33
N ALA A 9 45.14 18.87 -25.33
CA ALA A 9 46.07 19.99 -25.53
C ALA A 9 45.93 21.07 -24.44
N CYS A 10 47.08 21.61 -24.00
CA CYS A 10 47.12 22.70 -23.01
C CYS A 10 46.50 24.01 -23.52
N ASP A 11 46.07 24.87 -22.58
CA ASP A 11 45.36 26.11 -22.92
C ASP A 11 46.14 27.06 -23.82
N ALA A 12 47.45 27.23 -23.58
CA ALA A 12 48.28 28.14 -24.37
C ALA A 12 48.43 27.67 -25.83
N CYS A 13 48.62 26.37 -26.06
CA CYS A 13 48.68 25.82 -27.42
C CYS A 13 47.32 25.84 -28.11
N ARG A 14 46.24 25.53 -27.38
CA ARG A 14 44.86 25.58 -27.88
C ARG A 14 44.43 27.00 -28.29
N LYS A 15 44.65 28.00 -27.44
CA LYS A 15 44.35 29.43 -27.74
C LYS A 15 45.09 29.92 -28.99
N GLN A 16 46.33 29.48 -29.19
CA GLN A 16 47.16 29.84 -30.35
C GLN A 16 46.98 28.89 -31.56
N LYS A 17 46.06 27.91 -31.49
CA LYS A 17 45.82 26.88 -32.52
C LYS A 17 47.11 26.18 -33.00
N LYS A 18 48.04 25.86 -32.08
CA LYS A 18 49.27 25.12 -32.37
C LYS A 18 49.24 23.73 -31.74
N LYS A 19 49.91 22.76 -32.37
CA LYS A 19 50.00 21.38 -31.89
C LYS A 19 50.64 21.34 -30.50
N CYS A 20 50.04 20.56 -29.60
CA CYS A 20 50.55 20.26 -28.27
C CYS A 20 51.05 18.81 -28.27
N ASP A 21 52.18 18.55 -27.61
CA ASP A 21 52.75 17.21 -27.40
C ASP A 21 52.26 16.55 -26.10
N GLU A 22 51.34 17.20 -25.38
CA GLU A 22 50.56 16.68 -24.24
C GLU A 22 51.38 16.19 -23.01
N LYS A 23 52.70 16.35 -23.04
CA LYS A 23 53.61 16.06 -21.92
C LYS A 23 53.24 16.87 -20.67
N GLN A 24 53.45 16.24 -19.52
CA GLN A 24 53.26 16.80 -18.18
C GLN A 24 54.62 17.03 -17.49
N PRO A 25 54.75 18.02 -16.59
CA PRO A 25 53.74 19.01 -16.20
C PRO A 25 53.56 20.15 -17.25
N ALA A 26 54.45 20.23 -18.25
CA ALA A 26 54.36 21.22 -19.32
C ALA A 26 54.75 20.61 -20.67
N CYS A 27 54.04 21.03 -21.72
CA CYS A 27 54.30 20.62 -23.09
C CYS A 27 55.58 21.30 -23.64
N ALA A 28 56.34 20.62 -24.51
CA ALA A 28 57.66 21.07 -24.95
C ALA A 28 57.61 22.45 -25.65
N ARG A 29 56.50 22.76 -26.34
CA ARG A 29 56.30 24.08 -26.96
C ARG A 29 56.17 25.19 -25.91
N CYS A 30 55.39 24.96 -24.85
CA CYS A 30 55.22 25.94 -23.78
C CYS A 30 56.52 26.15 -23.00
N LEU A 31 57.25 25.07 -22.72
CA LEU A 31 58.55 25.11 -22.06
C LEU A 31 59.57 25.96 -22.86
N ARG A 32 59.72 25.68 -24.17
CA ARG A 32 60.65 26.41 -25.05
C ARG A 32 60.30 27.90 -25.19
N LEU A 33 59.01 28.23 -25.21
CA LEU A 33 58.53 29.61 -25.34
C LEU A 33 58.36 30.33 -24.00
N LYS A 34 58.71 29.69 -22.86
CA LYS A 34 58.53 30.21 -21.50
C LYS A 34 57.11 30.74 -21.21
N VAL A 35 56.08 30.06 -21.74
CA VAL A 35 54.66 30.41 -21.51
C VAL A 35 53.98 29.40 -20.60
N ASN A 36 53.10 29.88 -19.73
CA ASN A 36 52.41 29.04 -18.74
C ASN A 36 51.59 27.91 -19.42
N CYS A 37 51.77 26.67 -18.95
CA CYS A 37 51.22 25.46 -19.57
C CYS A 37 50.09 24.86 -18.73
N VAL A 38 48.89 25.41 -18.83
CA VAL A 38 47.75 24.95 -18.02
C VAL A 38 47.06 23.76 -18.69
N GLY A 39 46.96 22.65 -17.95
CA GLY A 39 46.21 21.43 -18.32
C GLY A 39 46.64 20.81 -19.64
N SER A 40 47.95 20.61 -19.82
CA SER A 40 48.51 19.65 -20.78
C SER A 40 48.08 18.23 -20.41
N GLY A 41 47.86 17.32 -21.35
CA GLY A 41 47.51 15.91 -21.10
C GLY A 41 46.14 15.64 -20.44
N GLN A 42 45.50 16.66 -19.84
CA GLN A 42 44.22 16.55 -19.15
C GLN A 42 43.04 16.55 -20.13
N GLN A 43 42.12 15.60 -19.96
CA GLN A 43 40.97 15.43 -20.85
C GLN A 43 39.88 16.46 -20.56
N ARG A 44 39.47 17.22 -21.58
CA ARG A 44 38.48 18.31 -21.46
C ARG A 44 37.21 18.02 -22.25
N PHE A 45 36.08 18.37 -21.66
CA PHE A 45 34.75 18.24 -22.26
C PHE A 45 34.25 19.59 -22.76
N LYS A 46 33.53 19.61 -23.89
CA LYS A 46 32.84 20.81 -24.39
C LYS A 46 31.37 20.51 -24.61
N PHE A 47 30.51 21.39 -24.11
CA PHE A 47 29.09 21.40 -24.45
C PHE A 47 28.91 22.10 -25.80
N LYS A 48 28.16 21.46 -26.72
CA LYS A 48 27.71 22.09 -27.96
C LYS A 48 26.34 22.68 -27.72
N GLN A 49 26.20 24.01 -27.83
CA GLN A 49 24.90 24.61 -28.11
C GLN A 49 24.54 24.38 -29.57
N GLN A 50 23.28 24.06 -29.82
CA GLN A 50 22.75 23.74 -31.14
C GLN A 50 21.78 24.85 -31.54
N GLN A 51 22.20 25.73 -32.43
CA GLN A 51 21.35 26.79 -32.99
C GLN A 51 20.67 26.28 -34.25
N PHE A 52 19.35 26.44 -34.33
CA PHE A 52 18.57 26.22 -35.55
C PHE A 52 18.45 27.54 -36.31
N SER A 53 18.68 27.52 -37.62
CA SER A 53 18.50 28.66 -38.51
C SER A 53 17.32 28.39 -39.46
N PRO A 54 16.28 29.24 -39.50
CA PRO A 54 15.19 29.11 -40.47
C PRO A 54 15.67 29.52 -41.87
N LYS A 55 15.09 28.92 -42.92
CA LYS A 55 15.36 29.27 -44.33
C LYS A 55 14.47 30.43 -44.79
N SER A 56 14.92 31.12 -45.85
CA SER A 56 14.44 32.44 -46.28
C SER A 56 13.23 32.46 -47.23
N THR A 57 12.31 33.36 -46.90
CA THR A 57 11.43 34.25 -47.70
C THR A 57 11.35 34.17 -49.25
N GLN A 58 10.11 34.28 -49.75
CA GLN A 58 9.67 35.18 -50.83
C GLN A 58 8.32 35.81 -50.36
N SER A 59 8.18 37.11 -50.12
CA SER A 59 8.12 38.28 -51.03
C SER A 59 6.68 38.65 -51.45
N GLY A 60 6.11 39.71 -50.85
CA GLY A 60 4.78 40.26 -51.18
C GLY A 60 4.41 41.46 -50.27
N GLN A 61 4.23 42.64 -50.86
CA GLN A 61 4.20 43.99 -50.23
C GLN A 61 3.17 44.25 -49.10
N MET A 62 3.51 45.19 -48.20
CA MET A 62 2.64 45.76 -47.15
C MET A 62 2.06 47.14 -47.52
N THR A 63 0.82 47.43 -47.08
CA THR A 63 0.27 48.72 -46.57
C THR A 63 -1.25 48.54 -46.31
N LEU A 64 -1.97 49.22 -45.40
CA LEU A 64 -1.68 49.98 -44.17
C LEU A 64 -2.98 50.10 -43.31
N VAL A 65 -3.00 49.58 -42.06
CA VAL A 65 -3.45 50.25 -40.79
C VAL A 65 -4.94 50.75 -40.64
N PRO A 66 -5.61 50.79 -39.45
CA PRO A 66 -5.19 50.51 -38.05
C PRO A 66 -6.07 49.54 -37.18
N ILE A 67 -5.40 48.76 -36.33
CA ILE A 67 -5.58 48.59 -34.86
C ILE A 67 -7.01 48.49 -34.24
N SER A 68 -7.27 47.34 -33.62
CA SER A 68 -7.73 47.24 -32.22
C SER A 68 -7.16 45.97 -31.55
N ARG A 69 -6.95 45.98 -30.23
CA ARG A 69 -6.21 44.93 -29.50
C ARG A 69 -7.13 43.83 -28.97
N SER A 70 -6.78 42.58 -29.24
CA SER A 70 -7.04 41.45 -28.33
C SER A 70 -5.89 40.45 -28.45
N THR A 71 -5.33 40.02 -27.32
CA THR A 71 -4.17 39.13 -27.26
C THR A 71 -4.60 37.68 -27.34
N GLU A 72 -4.44 37.08 -28.51
CA GLU A 72 -4.39 35.61 -28.63
C GLU A 72 -3.05 35.14 -28.04
N ASP A 73 -3.09 34.25 -27.04
CA ASP A 73 -1.88 33.59 -26.52
C ASP A 73 -1.34 32.61 -27.57
N GLU A 74 -0.27 33.01 -28.27
CA GLU A 74 0.40 32.17 -29.25
C GLU A 74 0.92 30.88 -28.60
N LYS A 75 0.42 29.73 -29.10
CA LYS A 75 0.93 28.40 -28.75
C LYS A 75 2.41 28.28 -29.13
N TYR A 76 3.30 28.33 -28.14
CA TYR A 76 4.68 27.86 -28.30
C TYR A 76 4.69 26.37 -28.68
N PRO A 77 5.26 25.97 -29.84
CA PRO A 77 5.38 24.56 -30.22
C PRO A 77 6.58 23.92 -29.52
N PHE A 78 6.47 23.78 -28.20
CA PHE A 78 7.36 22.96 -27.38
C PHE A 78 6.52 22.04 -26.50
N GLU A 79 6.13 20.90 -27.07
CA GLU A 79 5.69 19.78 -26.25
C GLU A 79 6.87 19.31 -25.39
N ILE A 80 6.81 19.64 -24.09
CA ILE A 80 7.64 18.98 -23.10
C ILE A 80 7.24 17.49 -23.14
N PRO A 81 8.16 16.55 -23.39
CA PRO A 81 7.83 15.13 -23.34
C PRO A 81 7.31 14.78 -21.93
N ARG A 82 6.00 14.57 -21.80
CA ARG A 82 5.36 14.25 -20.51
C ARG A 82 5.75 12.87 -19.98
N THR A 83 6.35 12.04 -20.83
CA THR A 83 6.93 10.76 -20.46
C THR A 83 8.41 10.92 -20.13
N CYS A 84 8.76 10.72 -18.85
CA CYS A 84 10.12 10.31 -18.52
C CYS A 84 10.46 9.05 -19.34
N PRO A 85 11.67 8.92 -19.90
CA PRO A 85 12.08 7.68 -20.55
C PRO A 85 12.05 6.57 -19.49
N GLY A 86 11.13 5.62 -19.65
CA GLY A 86 10.87 4.56 -18.69
C GLY A 86 10.65 3.23 -19.39
N ASN A 87 11.21 2.18 -18.83
CA ASN A 87 10.86 0.80 -19.17
C ASN A 87 9.88 0.25 -18.11
N SER A 88 9.45 -1.00 -18.25
CA SER A 88 8.58 -1.67 -17.28
C SER A 88 9.12 -1.62 -15.84
N MET A 89 10.45 -1.71 -15.67
CA MET A 89 11.10 -1.58 -14.37
C MET A 89 10.95 -0.16 -13.80
N THR A 90 11.15 0.89 -14.60
CA THR A 90 10.93 2.28 -14.17
C THR A 90 9.48 2.52 -13.76
N ALA A 91 8.52 1.93 -14.48
CA ALA A 91 7.10 2.01 -14.12
C ALA A 91 6.84 1.31 -12.77
N LEU A 92 7.32 0.08 -12.60
CA LEU A 92 7.20 -0.67 -11.35
C LEU A 92 7.81 0.08 -10.16
N THR A 93 9.03 0.60 -10.30
CA THR A 93 9.71 1.40 -9.28
C THR A 93 8.87 2.63 -8.90
N ASN A 94 8.32 3.35 -9.87
CA ASN A 94 7.50 4.54 -9.61
C ASN A 94 6.17 4.21 -8.91
N LEU A 95 5.51 3.10 -9.30
CA LEU A 95 4.29 2.63 -8.65
C LEU A 95 4.56 2.24 -7.20
N PHE A 96 5.60 1.45 -6.93
CA PHE A 96 5.97 1.04 -5.58
C PHE A 96 6.42 2.23 -4.70
N VAL A 97 7.23 3.16 -5.25
CA VAL A 97 7.58 4.42 -4.56
C VAL A 97 6.32 5.24 -4.25
N GLY A 98 5.29 5.18 -5.10
CA GLY A 98 3.96 5.73 -4.84
C GLY A 98 3.27 5.08 -3.63
N ALA A 99 3.23 3.74 -3.59
CA ALA A 99 2.62 2.96 -2.51
C ALA A 99 3.25 3.24 -1.13
N ILE A 100 4.57 3.36 -1.07
CA ILE A 100 5.32 3.59 0.20
C ILE A 100 5.48 5.07 0.59
N LYS A 101 4.77 6.00 -0.07
CA LYS A 101 4.85 7.43 0.27
C LYS A 101 4.49 7.68 1.72
N ARG A 102 5.39 8.34 2.46
CA ARG A 102 5.15 8.73 3.86
C ARG A 102 3.94 9.64 4.06
N SER A 103 3.49 10.35 3.02
CA SER A 103 2.29 11.21 3.03
C SER A 103 0.96 10.47 2.83
N THR A 104 0.98 9.16 2.55
CA THR A 104 -0.23 8.34 2.42
C THR A 104 -0.97 8.28 3.76
N ASP A 105 -2.30 8.29 3.72
CA ASP A 105 -3.16 8.12 4.91
C ASP A 105 -2.71 6.90 5.72
N LEU A 106 -2.63 7.06 7.04
CA LEU A 106 -2.04 6.09 7.96
C LEU A 106 -2.63 4.68 7.80
N ARG A 107 -3.93 4.58 7.50
CA ARG A 107 -4.66 3.31 7.30
C ARG A 107 -4.11 2.48 6.13
N TYR A 108 -3.52 3.14 5.14
CA TYR A 108 -2.99 2.52 3.92
C TYR A 108 -1.47 2.66 3.81
N ASN A 109 -0.79 3.14 4.86
CA ASN A 109 0.61 3.53 4.77
C ASN A 109 1.55 2.33 5.00
N MET A 110 1.95 1.65 3.92
CA MET A 110 2.85 0.49 3.95
C MET A 110 4.14 0.75 4.74
N TRP A 111 4.71 1.95 4.58
CA TRP A 111 5.93 2.36 5.28
C TRP A 111 5.74 2.42 6.80
N TRP A 112 4.59 2.92 7.26
CA TRP A 112 4.23 2.97 8.67
C TRP A 112 3.97 1.59 9.26
N SER A 113 3.17 0.77 8.57
CA SER A 113 2.80 -0.56 9.08
C SER A 113 3.99 -1.52 9.11
N PHE A 114 4.77 -1.57 8.03
CA PHE A 114 5.79 -2.60 7.79
C PHE A 114 7.24 -2.10 7.85
N GLY A 115 7.49 -0.81 7.96
CA GLY A 115 8.79 -0.26 8.38
C GLY A 115 9.80 0.08 7.28
N LEU A 116 10.99 0.49 7.73
CA LEU A 116 11.96 1.28 6.97
C LEU A 116 12.62 0.56 5.78
N PHE A 117 12.67 -0.79 5.77
CA PHE A 117 13.33 -1.55 4.71
C PHE A 117 12.71 -1.31 3.32
N LEU A 118 11.44 -0.89 3.28
CA LEU A 118 10.73 -0.57 2.04
C LEU A 118 11.40 0.57 1.26
N GLU A 119 12.06 1.52 1.93
CA GLU A 119 12.83 2.60 1.25
C GLU A 119 14.03 2.08 0.46
N ASP A 120 14.56 0.92 0.84
CA ASP A 120 15.71 0.27 0.21
C ASP A 120 15.33 -0.72 -0.90
N VAL A 121 14.03 -1.01 -1.08
CA VAL A 121 13.55 -1.91 -2.14
C VAL A 121 13.73 -1.31 -3.55
N PRO A 122 13.40 -0.03 -3.84
CA PRO A 122 13.56 0.59 -5.17
C PRO A 122 14.96 0.43 -5.78
N ARG A 123 16.02 0.46 -4.96
CA ARG A 123 17.42 0.30 -5.39
C ARG A 123 17.87 -1.16 -5.59
N ARG A 124 17.00 -2.13 -5.28
CA ARG A 124 17.22 -3.58 -5.43
C ARG A 124 16.42 -4.19 -6.59
N LEU A 125 15.51 -3.43 -7.19
CA LEU A 125 14.69 -3.86 -8.32
C LEU A 125 15.52 -4.06 -9.60
N GLY A 126 15.16 -5.06 -10.40
CA GLY A 126 15.85 -5.46 -11.63
C GLY A 126 17.10 -6.32 -11.41
N ILE A 127 17.34 -6.80 -10.18
CA ILE A 127 18.45 -7.69 -9.83
C ILE A 127 17.95 -9.10 -9.46
N ASN A 128 16.76 -9.21 -8.89
CA ASN A 128 16.18 -10.47 -8.39
C ASN A 128 14.71 -10.55 -8.82
N GLU A 129 14.41 -11.47 -9.74
CA GLU A 129 13.08 -11.56 -10.37
C GLU A 129 11.98 -11.93 -9.36
N ALA A 130 12.30 -12.71 -8.31
CA ALA A 130 11.34 -13.02 -7.25
C ALA A 130 10.95 -11.76 -6.46
N LEU A 131 11.91 -10.88 -6.15
CA LEU A 131 11.64 -9.58 -5.52
C LEU A 131 10.84 -8.67 -6.45
N ASP A 132 11.23 -8.57 -7.72
CA ASP A 132 10.54 -7.73 -8.71
C ASP A 132 9.06 -8.14 -8.85
N ARG A 133 8.80 -9.45 -8.93
CA ARG A 133 7.43 -10.00 -9.05
C ARG A 133 6.63 -9.86 -7.76
N ALA A 134 7.26 -10.03 -6.60
CA ALA A 134 6.62 -9.76 -5.31
C ALA A 134 6.21 -8.28 -5.19
N VAL A 135 7.06 -7.36 -5.66
CA VAL A 135 6.82 -5.92 -5.66
C VAL A 135 5.70 -5.53 -6.64
N ASP A 136 5.61 -6.15 -7.82
CA ASP A 136 4.46 -5.95 -8.74
C ASP A 136 3.15 -6.45 -8.12
N ALA A 137 3.16 -7.64 -7.50
CA ALA A 137 1.99 -8.18 -6.82
C ALA A 137 1.50 -7.29 -5.66
N VAL A 138 2.40 -6.88 -4.73
CA VAL A 138 2.01 -6.05 -3.58
C VAL A 138 1.49 -4.68 -4.02
N THR A 139 2.05 -4.11 -5.08
CA THR A 139 1.67 -2.75 -5.52
C THR A 139 0.26 -2.73 -6.12
N ILE A 140 -0.14 -3.77 -6.87
CA ILE A 140 -1.51 -3.91 -7.36
C ILE A 140 -2.48 -4.25 -6.22
N ALA A 141 -2.12 -5.16 -5.32
CA ALA A 141 -2.96 -5.50 -4.16
C ALA A 141 -3.19 -4.28 -3.24
N HIS A 142 -2.14 -3.52 -2.98
CA HIS A 142 -2.18 -2.28 -2.19
C HIS A 142 -3.03 -1.18 -2.86
N ALA A 143 -2.93 -1.03 -4.18
CA ALA A 143 -3.77 -0.08 -4.92
C ALA A 143 -5.26 -0.43 -4.83
N GLY A 144 -5.61 -1.72 -4.95
CA GLY A 144 -6.97 -2.22 -4.72
C GLY A 144 -7.45 -1.96 -3.29
N PHE A 145 -6.62 -2.26 -2.30
CA PHE A 145 -6.90 -2.01 -0.88
C PHE A 145 -7.13 -0.53 -0.58
N CYS A 146 -6.28 0.38 -1.08
CA CYS A 146 -6.43 1.83 -0.94
C CYS A 146 -7.76 2.35 -1.52
N THR A 147 -8.22 1.75 -2.60
CA THR A 147 -9.45 2.12 -3.31
C THR A 147 -10.68 1.31 -2.86
N ARG A 148 -10.52 0.49 -1.80
CA ARG A 148 -11.56 -0.40 -1.24
C ARG A 148 -12.22 -1.32 -2.27
N GLN A 149 -11.46 -1.68 -3.31
CA GLN A 149 -11.92 -2.61 -4.34
C GLN A 149 -11.81 -4.05 -3.83
N PRO A 150 -12.68 -4.96 -4.28
CA PRO A 150 -12.46 -6.39 -4.08
C PRO A 150 -11.15 -6.81 -4.76
N VAL A 151 -10.56 -7.89 -4.27
CA VAL A 151 -9.30 -8.43 -4.82
C VAL A 151 -9.48 -8.75 -6.30
N SER A 152 -8.68 -8.10 -7.15
CA SER A 152 -8.76 -8.33 -8.59
C SER A 152 -8.14 -9.67 -8.99
N ALA A 153 -8.65 -10.27 -10.07
CA ALA A 153 -8.05 -11.45 -10.67
C ALA A 153 -6.58 -11.18 -11.12
N GLU A 154 -6.24 -9.94 -11.46
CA GLU A 154 -4.87 -9.53 -11.76
C GLU A 154 -3.97 -9.62 -10.51
N ALA A 155 -4.42 -9.11 -9.35
CA ALA A 155 -3.68 -9.19 -8.10
C ALA A 155 -3.37 -10.64 -7.70
N LEU A 156 -4.38 -11.52 -7.78
CA LEU A 156 -4.23 -12.96 -7.53
C LEU A 156 -3.29 -13.64 -8.53
N SER A 157 -3.38 -13.28 -9.82
CA SER A 157 -2.51 -13.79 -10.88
C SER A 157 -1.04 -13.39 -10.65
N LYS A 158 -0.78 -12.11 -10.36
CA LYS A 158 0.55 -11.59 -10.03
C LYS A 158 1.12 -12.22 -8.76
N TYR A 159 0.32 -12.36 -7.71
CA TYR A 159 0.72 -13.05 -6.49
C TYR A 159 1.07 -14.52 -6.74
N SER A 160 0.22 -15.26 -7.47
CA SER A 160 0.51 -16.66 -7.89
C SER A 160 1.79 -16.77 -8.72
N HIS A 161 2.04 -15.81 -9.61
CA HIS A 161 3.24 -15.77 -10.44
C HIS A 161 4.50 -15.45 -9.62
N ALA A 162 4.40 -14.54 -8.65
CA ALA A 162 5.47 -14.23 -7.71
C ALA A 162 5.81 -15.42 -6.81
N LEU A 163 4.82 -16.16 -6.29
CA LEU A 163 5.03 -17.42 -5.56
C LEU A 163 5.77 -18.48 -6.39
N LYS A 164 5.36 -18.67 -7.66
CA LYS A 164 6.05 -19.58 -8.60
C LYS A 164 7.49 -19.16 -8.86
N THR A 165 7.75 -17.86 -9.00
CA THR A 165 9.09 -17.30 -9.22
C THR A 165 9.96 -17.47 -7.97
N LEU A 166 9.42 -17.15 -6.79
CA LEU A 166 10.09 -17.34 -5.50
C LEU A 166 10.53 -18.79 -5.30
N ARG A 167 9.69 -19.77 -5.64
CA ARG A 167 10.04 -21.19 -5.51
C ARG A 167 11.34 -21.55 -6.26
N VAL A 168 11.51 -21.06 -7.49
CA VAL A 168 12.75 -21.26 -8.27
C VAL A 168 13.97 -20.66 -7.56
N TYR A 169 13.82 -19.52 -6.90
CA TYR A 169 14.87 -18.90 -6.08
C TYR A 169 15.13 -19.64 -4.75
N LEU A 170 14.19 -20.44 -4.26
CA LEU A 170 14.37 -21.28 -3.07
C LEU A 170 15.01 -22.64 -3.39
N ASP A 171 14.84 -23.14 -4.61
CA ASP A 171 15.46 -24.39 -5.09
C ASP A 171 16.99 -24.27 -5.30
N ASP A 172 17.54 -23.05 -5.44
CA ASP A 172 18.99 -22.76 -5.45
C ASP A 172 19.45 -22.27 -4.05
N PRO A 173 20.33 -23.00 -3.33
CA PRO A 173 20.80 -22.61 -2.00
C PRO A 173 21.49 -21.24 -1.90
N LEU A 174 22.17 -20.79 -2.96
CA LEU A 174 22.81 -19.48 -2.98
C LEU A 174 21.77 -18.36 -3.11
N GLN A 175 20.75 -18.56 -3.94
CA GLN A 175 19.66 -17.62 -4.11
C GLN A 175 18.71 -17.61 -2.90
N ALA A 176 18.40 -18.78 -2.33
CA ALA A 176 17.56 -18.94 -1.15
C ALA A 176 18.12 -18.16 0.04
N SER A 177 19.44 -18.24 0.24
CA SER A 177 20.16 -17.53 1.30
C SER A 177 20.39 -16.04 1.03
N SER A 178 19.90 -15.47 -0.07
CA SER A 178 20.11 -14.07 -0.44
C SER A 178 19.18 -13.08 0.29
N SER A 179 19.65 -11.84 0.48
CA SER A 179 18.88 -10.76 1.09
C SER A 179 17.66 -10.35 0.25
N SER A 180 17.76 -10.42 -1.07
CA SER A 180 16.66 -10.10 -1.99
C SER A 180 15.55 -11.17 -1.95
N THR A 181 15.91 -12.45 -1.81
CA THR A 181 14.92 -13.54 -1.65
C THR A 181 14.18 -13.44 -0.31
N LEU A 182 14.89 -13.16 0.78
CA LEU A 182 14.25 -12.88 2.09
C LEU A 182 13.33 -11.65 2.02
N CYS A 183 13.75 -10.60 1.30
CA CYS A 183 12.89 -9.45 1.04
C CYS A 183 11.66 -9.81 0.20
N ALA A 184 11.80 -10.67 -0.81
CA ALA A 184 10.67 -11.13 -1.63
C ALA A 184 9.62 -11.85 -0.77
N VAL A 185 10.05 -12.71 0.16
CA VAL A 185 9.15 -13.35 1.15
C VAL A 185 8.45 -12.31 2.03
N MET A 186 9.18 -11.31 2.56
CA MET A 186 8.58 -10.25 3.35
C MET A 186 7.57 -9.41 2.55
N ILE A 187 7.85 -9.11 1.28
CA ILE A 187 6.91 -8.40 0.40
C ILE A 187 5.68 -9.25 0.07
N LEU A 188 5.82 -10.57 -0.08
CA LEU A 188 4.69 -11.48 -0.28
C LEU A 188 3.81 -11.63 0.96
N LEU A 189 4.41 -11.60 2.16
CA LEU A 189 3.67 -11.52 3.42
C LEU A 189 2.81 -10.25 3.46
N ILE A 190 3.38 -9.10 3.11
CA ILE A 190 2.64 -7.82 3.01
C ILE A 190 1.54 -7.90 1.94
N CYS A 191 1.82 -8.55 0.80
CA CYS A 191 0.82 -8.76 -0.26
C CYS A 191 -0.37 -9.58 0.23
N GLN A 192 -0.14 -10.63 1.03
CA GLN A 192 -1.18 -11.44 1.64
C GLN A 192 -2.09 -10.61 2.58
N THR A 193 -1.56 -9.60 3.29
CA THR A 193 -2.41 -8.71 4.13
C THR A 193 -3.37 -7.82 3.35
N PHE A 194 -3.12 -7.55 2.07
CA PHE A 194 -4.00 -6.74 1.21
C PHE A 194 -4.91 -7.59 0.33
N ILE A 195 -4.48 -8.78 -0.05
CA ILE A 195 -5.32 -9.79 -0.71
C ILE A 195 -6.32 -10.40 0.28
N GLY A 196 -6.00 -10.40 1.58
CA GLY A 196 -6.81 -11.07 2.60
C GLY A 196 -6.72 -12.60 2.48
N ASN A 197 -7.26 -13.29 3.48
CA ASN A 197 -7.21 -14.75 3.53
C ASN A 197 -8.63 -15.30 3.65
N SER A 198 -9.03 -16.19 2.74
CA SER A 198 -10.38 -16.76 2.70
C SER A 198 -10.54 -17.88 3.74
N GLY A 199 -10.46 -17.52 5.02
CA GLY A 199 -10.80 -18.40 6.15
C GLY A 199 -9.84 -19.57 6.41
N GLN A 200 -8.59 -19.49 5.96
CA GLN A 200 -7.54 -20.45 6.32
C GLN A 200 -6.41 -19.76 7.08
N LEU A 201 -5.97 -20.35 8.20
CA LEU A 201 -4.64 -20.11 8.75
C LEU A 201 -3.58 -20.29 7.65
N ILE A 202 -2.37 -19.77 7.90
CA ILE A 202 -1.10 -19.92 7.15
C ILE A 202 -0.73 -18.65 6.35
N SER A 203 -0.03 -17.74 7.02
CA SER A 203 0.97 -16.86 6.41
C SER A 203 2.34 -17.53 6.37
N GLY A 204 2.45 -18.73 5.77
CA GLY A 204 3.68 -19.54 5.76
C GLY A 204 4.94 -18.86 5.18
N HIS A 205 4.83 -17.61 4.74
CA HIS A 205 5.94 -16.67 4.57
C HIS A 205 6.73 -16.37 5.84
N ALA A 206 6.13 -16.25 7.04
CA ALA A 206 6.94 -15.99 8.25
C ALA A 206 7.75 -17.24 8.63
N GLN A 207 7.12 -18.42 8.59
CA GLN A 207 7.83 -19.70 8.64
C GLN A 207 8.89 -19.84 7.54
N GLY A 208 8.58 -19.47 6.30
CA GLY A 208 9.51 -19.51 5.18
C GLY A 208 10.72 -18.59 5.39
N ALA A 209 10.49 -17.38 5.92
CA ALA A 209 11.54 -16.44 6.28
C ALA A 209 12.39 -16.96 7.44
N ALA A 210 11.79 -17.52 8.50
CA ALA A 210 12.52 -18.18 9.59
C ALA A 210 13.36 -19.36 9.10
N SER A 211 12.82 -20.18 8.18
CA SER A 211 13.53 -21.30 7.54
C SER A 211 14.71 -20.81 6.68
N ILE A 212 14.53 -19.73 5.92
CA ILE A 212 15.60 -19.06 5.19
C ILE A 212 16.66 -18.54 6.14
N LEU A 213 16.29 -17.94 7.29
CA LEU A 213 17.25 -17.44 8.26
C LEU A 213 18.06 -18.57 8.90
N HIS A 214 17.39 -19.63 9.35
CA HIS A 214 18.02 -20.83 9.93
C HIS A 214 18.99 -21.52 8.95
N ALA A 215 18.64 -21.58 7.66
CA ALA A 215 19.51 -22.16 6.63
C ALA A 215 20.77 -21.32 6.31
N ARG A 216 20.94 -20.12 6.87
CA ARG A 216 22.11 -19.26 6.64
C ARG A 216 23.23 -19.60 7.60
N LYS A 217 24.48 -19.59 7.08
CA LYS A 217 25.72 -19.67 7.89
C LYS A 217 25.85 -18.58 8.97
N ASN A 218 25.09 -17.49 8.85
CA ASN A 218 24.91 -16.48 9.88
C ASN A 218 23.43 -16.12 9.90
N PHE A 219 22.78 -16.36 11.04
CA PHE A 219 21.36 -16.08 11.26
C PHE A 219 21.08 -14.57 11.33
N GLY A 220 22.04 -13.77 11.79
CA GLY A 220 21.90 -12.32 11.97
C GLY A 220 21.97 -11.51 10.67
N PRO A 221 21.63 -10.19 10.74
CA PRO A 221 21.64 -9.31 9.59
C PRO A 221 23.07 -9.05 9.08
N ARG A 222 23.25 -9.06 7.75
CA ARG A 222 24.57 -8.92 7.10
C ARG A 222 24.93 -7.50 6.67
N ASP A 223 23.93 -6.66 6.41
CA ASP A 223 24.09 -5.27 5.98
C ASP A 223 23.03 -4.35 6.64
N ASP A 224 23.13 -3.05 6.41
CA ASP A 224 22.17 -2.04 6.92
C ASP A 224 20.72 -2.29 6.45
N PHE A 225 20.55 -2.87 5.26
CA PHE A 225 19.24 -3.23 4.75
C PHE A 225 18.64 -4.42 5.51
N GLU A 226 19.42 -5.47 5.74
CA GLU A 226 18.98 -6.61 6.54
C GLU A 226 18.69 -6.18 7.98
N ARG A 227 19.44 -5.25 8.57
CA ARG A 227 19.11 -4.68 9.89
C ARG A 227 17.69 -4.08 9.93
N LYS A 228 17.28 -3.34 8.89
CA LYS A 228 15.91 -2.80 8.77
C LYS A 228 14.88 -3.90 8.48
N LEU A 229 15.23 -4.88 7.64
CA LEU A 229 14.36 -5.99 7.28
C LEU A 229 14.05 -6.89 8.50
N PHE A 230 15.05 -7.14 9.36
CA PHE A 230 14.88 -7.87 10.62
C PHE A 230 13.96 -7.13 11.60
N LEU A 231 14.09 -5.81 11.70
CA LEU A 231 13.25 -4.98 12.57
C LEU A 231 11.74 -5.14 12.24
N SER A 232 11.42 -5.34 10.97
CA SER A 232 10.07 -5.64 10.47
C SER A 232 9.70 -7.11 10.64
N LEU A 233 10.59 -8.01 10.18
CA LEU A 233 10.35 -9.45 10.12
C LEU A 233 10.15 -10.08 11.51
N ARG A 234 10.85 -9.58 12.53
CA ARG A 234 10.73 -10.08 13.92
C ARG A 234 9.29 -10.04 14.41
N GLY A 235 8.49 -9.04 14.01
CA GLY A 235 7.08 -8.96 14.40
C GLY A 235 6.30 -10.16 13.87
N SER A 236 6.31 -10.35 12.55
CA SER A 236 5.61 -11.46 11.89
C SER A 236 6.06 -12.83 12.39
N VAL A 237 7.38 -13.06 12.52
CA VAL A 237 7.92 -14.36 12.95
C VAL A 237 7.66 -14.66 14.42
N LEU A 238 7.70 -13.65 15.31
CA LEU A 238 7.34 -13.83 16.72
C LEU A 238 5.87 -14.20 16.91
N PHE A 239 4.95 -13.46 16.27
CA PHE A 239 3.51 -13.69 16.44
C PHE A 239 3.06 -15.01 15.79
N GLU A 240 3.57 -15.35 14.59
CA GLU A 240 3.29 -16.66 13.99
C GLU A 240 3.90 -17.81 14.82
N GLY A 241 5.09 -17.61 15.40
CA GLY A 241 5.77 -18.58 16.26
C GLY A 241 5.03 -18.92 17.58
N LEU A 242 4.00 -18.16 17.96
CA LEU A 242 3.16 -18.50 19.11
C LEU A 242 2.26 -19.72 18.84
N TYR A 243 1.88 -19.95 17.58
CA TYR A 243 0.94 -21.01 17.18
C TYR A 243 1.48 -21.96 16.11
N ASN A 244 2.43 -21.52 15.27
CA ASN A 244 3.07 -22.35 14.25
C ASN A 244 4.28 -23.11 14.81
N ASP A 245 4.06 -24.34 15.28
CA ASP A 245 5.10 -25.22 15.83
C ASP A 245 6.22 -25.59 14.81
N ALA A 246 6.05 -25.28 13.51
CA ALA A 246 7.07 -25.45 12.48
C ALA A 246 8.11 -24.31 12.43
N ILE A 247 7.92 -23.23 13.20
CA ILE A 247 8.94 -22.20 13.44
C ILE A 247 9.82 -22.66 14.61
N ASP A 248 10.75 -23.58 14.33
CA ASP A 248 11.62 -24.19 15.34
C ASP A 248 13.00 -23.50 15.43
N LEU A 249 13.01 -22.27 15.94
CA LEU A 249 14.25 -21.53 16.20
C LEU A 249 14.79 -21.83 17.61
N SER A 250 16.11 -21.88 17.75
CA SER A 250 16.79 -21.97 19.05
C SER A 250 16.70 -20.65 19.84
N SER A 251 16.96 -20.71 21.15
CA SER A 251 16.93 -19.51 22.02
C SER A 251 17.89 -18.41 21.57
N GLU A 252 19.03 -18.77 20.98
CA GLU A 252 20.02 -17.80 20.45
C GLU A 252 19.52 -17.15 19.14
N GLU A 253 18.83 -17.90 18.29
CA GLU A 253 18.22 -17.38 17.06
C GLU A 253 17.02 -16.46 17.36
N TRP A 254 16.16 -16.83 18.32
CA TRP A 254 15.09 -15.96 18.81
C TRP A 254 15.62 -14.64 19.37
N ASP A 255 16.68 -14.69 20.18
CA ASP A 255 17.33 -13.52 20.75
C ASP A 255 18.04 -12.66 19.68
N THR A 256 18.69 -13.30 18.70
CA THR A 256 19.31 -12.63 17.53
C THR A 256 18.27 -11.94 16.64
N LEU A 257 17.06 -12.52 16.48
CA LEU A 257 15.97 -11.94 15.69
C LEU A 257 15.46 -10.61 16.28
N VAL A 258 15.47 -10.48 17.61
CA VAL A 258 14.90 -9.31 18.30
C VAL A 258 15.94 -8.26 18.69
N LYS A 259 17.20 -8.65 18.94
CA LYS A 259 18.30 -7.73 19.28
C LYS A 259 18.66 -6.81 18.10
N ASN A 260 18.60 -5.51 18.33
CA ASN A 260 18.97 -4.49 17.36
C ASN A 260 19.21 -3.13 18.05
N ASP A 261 20.01 -2.26 17.41
CA ASP A 261 20.37 -0.97 18.01
C ASP A 261 19.28 0.12 17.89
N PHE A 262 18.16 -0.13 17.18
CA PHE A 262 17.12 0.89 16.99
C PHE A 262 16.21 1.04 18.22
N ASP A 263 15.90 -0.07 18.92
CA ASP A 263 14.95 -0.07 20.04
C ASP A 263 15.41 -0.84 21.29
N GLN A 264 16.69 -1.26 21.37
CA GLN A 264 17.25 -2.01 22.51
C GLN A 264 16.98 -1.40 23.90
N ASP A 265 16.96 -0.07 24.04
CA ASP A 265 16.75 0.61 25.31
C ASP A 265 15.28 1.02 25.53
N GLN A 266 14.50 0.96 24.44
CA GLN A 266 13.09 1.34 24.43
C GLN A 266 12.22 0.20 25.02
N PRO A 267 11.12 0.52 25.73
CA PRO A 267 10.23 -0.49 26.28
C PRO A 267 9.64 -1.42 25.20
N GLU A 268 9.47 -0.92 23.97
CA GLU A 268 9.08 -1.67 22.77
C GLU A 268 10.04 -2.83 22.46
N GLY A 269 11.35 -2.56 22.36
CA GLY A 269 12.36 -3.61 22.15
C GLY A 269 12.62 -4.45 23.39
N ARG A 270 12.31 -3.95 24.60
CA ARG A 270 12.36 -4.73 25.84
C ARG A 270 11.19 -5.72 25.97
N ILE A 271 9.98 -5.37 25.53
CA ILE A 271 8.80 -6.26 25.62
C ILE A 271 8.79 -7.31 24.51
N LEU A 272 9.27 -7.00 23.29
CA LEU A 272 9.48 -8.00 22.24
C LEU A 272 10.52 -9.06 22.62
N ARG A 273 11.54 -8.72 23.41
CA ARG A 273 12.48 -9.69 24.01
C ARG A 273 11.86 -10.56 25.10
N CYS A 274 10.76 -10.13 25.71
CA CYS A 274 9.96 -11.03 26.55
C CYS A 274 9.19 -12.00 25.63
N LEU A 275 8.48 -11.50 24.62
CA LEU A 275 7.74 -12.31 23.65
C LEU A 275 8.60 -13.39 22.96
N ALA A 276 9.88 -13.10 22.67
CA ALA A 276 10.83 -14.07 22.09
C ALA A 276 11.02 -15.36 22.89
N GLN A 277 10.69 -15.37 24.19
CA GLN A 277 10.72 -16.57 25.02
C GLN A 277 9.41 -17.39 24.95
N ALA A 278 8.29 -16.77 24.56
CA ALA A 278 6.97 -17.39 24.59
C ALA A 278 6.84 -18.65 23.70
N PRO A 279 7.33 -18.70 22.45
CA PRO A 279 7.26 -19.92 21.62
C PRO A 279 7.87 -21.15 22.31
N GLY A 280 9.07 -21.00 22.89
CA GLY A 280 9.75 -22.07 23.63
C GLY A 280 9.00 -22.48 24.89
N LEU A 281 8.47 -21.51 25.64
CA LEU A 281 7.65 -21.75 26.83
C LEU A 281 6.36 -22.52 26.51
N ILE A 282 5.64 -22.10 25.46
CA ILE A 282 4.42 -22.75 24.96
C ILE A 282 4.74 -24.18 24.51
N LYS A 283 5.81 -24.41 23.74
CA LYS A 283 6.21 -25.73 23.25
C LYS A 283 6.61 -26.68 24.38
N ARG A 284 7.24 -26.18 25.45
CA ARG A 284 7.50 -26.95 26.69
C ARG A 284 6.22 -27.21 27.48
N GLY A 285 5.33 -26.22 27.62
CA GLY A 285 4.05 -26.37 28.31
C GLY A 285 3.13 -27.41 27.66
N LYS A 286 2.95 -27.34 26.33
CA LYS A 286 2.24 -28.36 25.53
C LYS A 286 2.76 -29.78 25.81
N ARG A 287 4.10 -29.94 25.93
CA ARG A 287 4.75 -31.22 26.22
C ARG A 287 4.46 -31.68 27.65
N ALA A 288 4.74 -30.84 28.63
CA ALA A 288 4.55 -31.16 30.05
C ALA A 288 3.10 -31.55 30.37
N ILE A 289 2.12 -30.81 29.82
CA ILE A 289 0.69 -31.12 29.96
C ILE A 289 0.34 -32.48 29.35
N ARG A 290 0.84 -32.78 28.14
CA ARG A 290 0.60 -34.06 27.46
C ARG A 290 1.22 -35.24 28.20
N ASP A 291 2.43 -35.03 28.74
CA ASP A 291 3.23 -36.07 29.38
C ASP A 291 2.92 -36.23 30.89
N GLY A 292 2.03 -35.38 31.44
CA GLY A 292 1.58 -35.43 32.83
C GLY A 292 2.60 -34.92 33.86
N GLU A 293 3.51 -34.05 33.43
CA GLU A 293 4.60 -33.51 34.26
C GLU A 293 4.11 -32.41 35.22
N ASP A 294 4.87 -32.17 36.30
CA ASP A 294 4.64 -31.03 37.20
C ASP A 294 4.91 -29.70 36.46
N LEU A 295 3.89 -28.84 36.39
CA LEU A 295 3.95 -27.54 35.73
C LEU A 295 4.58 -26.44 36.61
N THR A 296 4.76 -26.68 37.92
CA THR A 296 5.28 -25.70 38.88
C THR A 296 6.64 -25.09 38.48
N PRO A 297 7.64 -25.86 38.00
CA PRO A 297 8.91 -25.30 37.54
C PRO A 297 8.75 -24.36 36.34
N LEU A 298 7.83 -24.69 35.43
CA LEU A 298 7.53 -23.88 34.25
C LEU A 298 6.79 -22.60 34.66
N ALA A 299 5.80 -22.69 35.57
CA ALA A 299 5.12 -21.52 36.15
C ALA A 299 6.11 -20.55 36.82
N MET A 300 7.08 -21.07 37.59
CA MET A 300 8.14 -20.25 38.21
C MET A 300 9.06 -19.56 37.19
N GLU A 301 9.27 -20.15 36.00
CA GLU A 301 10.04 -19.53 34.92
C GLU A 301 9.25 -18.41 34.21
N VAL A 302 7.94 -18.61 33.97
CA VAL A 302 7.09 -17.63 33.28
C VAL A 302 6.74 -16.43 34.18
N ARG A 303 6.54 -16.63 35.48
CA ARG A 303 6.11 -15.60 36.44
C ARG A 303 6.99 -14.33 36.44
N PRO A 304 8.35 -14.37 36.49
CA PRO A 304 9.17 -13.16 36.39
C PRO A 304 9.13 -12.49 35.01
N ILE A 305 8.85 -13.25 33.93
CA ILE A 305 8.70 -12.68 32.58
C ILE A 305 7.38 -11.88 32.49
N TYR A 306 6.30 -12.41 33.06
CA TYR A 306 5.01 -11.72 33.15
C TYR A 306 5.08 -10.43 33.96
N GLU A 307 5.70 -10.45 35.15
CA GLU A 307 5.88 -9.24 35.97
C GLU A 307 6.74 -8.19 35.25
N LYS A 308 7.77 -8.62 34.51
CA LYS A 308 8.54 -7.72 33.64
C LYS A 308 7.69 -7.14 32.50
N CYS A 309 6.78 -7.91 31.91
CA CYS A 309 5.83 -7.40 30.90
C CYS A 309 4.89 -6.35 31.50
N LYS A 310 4.35 -6.58 32.71
CA LYS A 310 3.50 -5.60 33.42
C LYS A 310 4.22 -4.28 33.68
N LEU A 311 5.49 -4.32 34.11
CA LEU A 311 6.31 -3.11 34.30
C LEU A 311 6.51 -2.35 32.98
N LEU A 312 6.85 -3.06 31.90
CA LEU A 312 7.03 -2.46 30.57
C LEU A 312 5.72 -1.91 29.99
N LEU A 313 4.59 -2.57 30.23
CA LEU A 313 3.26 -2.09 29.88
C LEU A 313 2.93 -0.78 30.63
N GLY A 314 3.35 -0.66 31.88
CA GLY A 314 3.29 0.59 32.66
C GLY A 314 4.10 1.72 32.02
N GLU A 315 5.33 1.46 31.56
CA GLU A 315 6.14 2.44 30.82
C GLU A 315 5.47 2.90 29.51
N LEU A 316 4.91 1.96 28.74
CA LEU A 316 4.19 2.25 27.49
C LEU A 316 2.92 3.07 27.73
N LYS A 317 2.17 2.75 28.80
CA LYS A 317 1.00 3.53 29.21
C LYS A 317 1.39 4.95 29.61
N ALA A 318 2.43 5.09 30.42
CA ALA A 318 2.94 6.39 30.87
C ALA A 318 3.36 7.28 29.69
N ARG A 319 4.02 6.72 28.65
CA ARG A 319 4.33 7.44 27.41
C ARG A 319 3.09 7.93 26.66
N THR A 320 2.06 7.10 26.60
CA THR A 320 0.78 7.44 25.94
C THR A 320 0.12 8.63 26.66
N VAL A 321 -0.01 8.56 27.99
CA VAL A 321 -0.57 9.64 28.81
C VAL A 321 0.30 10.91 28.76
N GLN A 322 1.63 10.78 28.78
CA GLN A 322 2.56 11.90 28.65
C GLN A 322 2.42 12.61 27.30
N PHE A 323 2.24 11.85 26.21
CA PHE A 323 1.95 12.43 24.91
C PHE A 323 0.60 13.16 24.91
N GLU A 324 -0.47 12.50 25.37
CA GLU A 324 -1.83 13.08 25.37
C GLU A 324 -1.95 14.34 26.23
N THR A 325 -1.17 14.45 27.30
CA THR A 325 -1.11 15.64 28.18
C THR A 325 -0.11 16.71 27.74
N SER A 326 0.67 16.48 26.68
CA SER A 326 1.64 17.46 26.17
C SER A 326 1.01 18.52 25.26
N GLU A 327 1.61 19.71 25.15
CA GLU A 327 1.17 20.74 24.19
C GLU A 327 1.14 20.22 22.74
N LEU A 328 1.98 19.23 22.41
CA LEU A 328 2.04 18.60 21.09
C LEU A 328 0.77 17.79 20.75
N SER A 329 0.02 17.31 21.75
CA SER A 329 -1.29 16.67 21.50
C SER A 329 -2.32 17.69 21.05
N THR A 330 -2.27 18.92 21.57
CA THR A 330 -3.22 20.00 21.23
C THR A 330 -3.11 20.42 19.76
N MET A 331 -1.96 20.17 19.13
CA MET A 331 -1.74 20.27 17.67
C MET A 331 -2.38 19.11 16.86
N THR A 332 -3.53 18.61 17.30
CA THR A 332 -4.28 17.46 16.75
C THR A 332 -4.47 17.48 15.23
N GLY A 333 -4.61 18.66 14.63
CA GLY A 333 -4.77 18.83 13.18
C GLY A 333 -3.53 18.48 12.35
N THR A 334 -2.34 18.45 12.94
CA THR A 334 -1.10 18.18 12.21
C THR A 334 -0.95 16.69 11.85
N PHE A 335 -0.30 16.42 10.71
CA PHE A 335 0.01 15.05 10.30
C PHE A 335 0.93 14.34 11.30
N MET A 336 1.91 15.06 11.87
CA MET A 336 2.85 14.51 12.85
C MET A 336 2.19 14.17 14.19
N ALA A 337 1.27 15.00 14.72
CA ALA A 337 0.53 14.66 15.94
C ALA A 337 -0.31 13.39 15.77
N ARG A 338 -0.92 13.19 14.59
CA ARG A 338 -1.66 11.95 14.27
C ARG A 338 -0.75 10.72 14.21
N ILE A 339 0.42 10.82 13.58
CA ILE A 339 1.42 9.73 13.57
C ILE A 339 1.89 9.41 14.99
N LEU A 340 2.25 10.41 15.79
CA LEU A 340 2.75 10.18 17.15
C LEU A 340 1.68 9.58 18.06
N ARG A 341 0.42 10.05 17.96
CA ARG A 341 -0.69 9.43 18.69
C ARG A 341 -0.86 7.95 18.32
N ALA A 342 -0.87 7.64 17.03
CA ALA A 342 -0.98 6.27 16.56
C ALA A 342 0.25 5.42 16.91
N HIS A 343 1.44 6.02 17.03
CA HIS A 343 2.64 5.35 17.52
C HIS A 343 2.43 4.81 18.92
N TYR A 344 2.11 5.69 19.88
CA TYR A 344 1.97 5.32 21.29
C TYR A 344 0.81 4.36 21.52
N LEU A 345 -0.33 4.56 20.84
CA LEU A 345 -1.45 3.61 20.89
C LEU A 345 -1.08 2.23 20.32
N ARG A 346 -0.33 2.17 19.21
CA ARG A 346 0.14 0.89 18.63
C ARG A 346 1.14 0.19 19.56
N THR A 347 2.13 0.91 20.09
CA THR A 347 3.14 0.29 20.97
C THR A 347 2.54 -0.15 22.30
N TYR A 348 1.61 0.62 22.86
CA TYR A 348 0.82 0.21 24.02
C TYR A 348 -0.05 -1.02 23.74
N GLY A 349 -0.77 -1.05 22.61
CA GLY A 349 -1.59 -2.20 22.20
C GLY A 349 -0.78 -3.49 22.00
N ILE A 350 0.41 -3.39 21.37
CA ILE A 350 1.37 -4.50 21.26
C ILE A 350 1.81 -4.96 22.66
N GLY A 351 2.17 -4.03 23.55
CA GLY A 351 2.57 -4.37 24.90
C GLY A 351 1.46 -5.05 25.71
N LEU A 352 0.21 -4.61 25.53
CA LEU A 352 -0.96 -5.22 26.16
C LEU A 352 -1.16 -6.66 25.65
N ALA A 353 -1.15 -6.88 24.34
CA ALA A 353 -1.27 -8.20 23.74
C ALA A 353 -0.18 -9.18 24.24
N ILE A 354 1.08 -8.74 24.30
CA ILE A 354 2.19 -9.55 24.83
C ILE A 354 1.98 -9.88 26.31
N THR A 355 1.53 -8.90 27.12
CA THR A 355 1.26 -9.10 28.54
C THR A 355 0.11 -10.10 28.74
N THR A 356 -0.94 -10.03 27.91
CA THR A 356 -2.05 -10.99 27.89
C THR A 356 -1.59 -12.39 27.52
N VAL A 357 -0.72 -12.56 26.51
CA VAL A 357 -0.13 -13.88 26.17
C VAL A 357 0.54 -14.51 27.39
N PHE A 358 1.36 -13.76 28.12
CA PHE A 358 2.01 -14.26 29.34
C PHE A 358 1.04 -14.54 30.49
N ASN A 359 -0.03 -13.76 30.63
CA ASN A 359 -1.11 -14.03 31.58
C ASN A 359 -1.83 -15.36 31.27
N CYS A 360 -2.17 -15.59 30.00
CA CYS A 360 -2.81 -16.84 29.54
C CYS A 360 -1.89 -18.05 29.74
N ILE A 361 -0.59 -17.92 29.45
CA ILE A 361 0.39 -19.00 29.74
C ILE A 361 0.40 -19.30 31.24
N LEU A 362 0.44 -18.29 32.12
CA LEU A 362 0.40 -18.50 33.57
C LEU A 362 -0.90 -19.14 34.06
N GLN A 363 -2.06 -18.71 33.56
CA GLN A 363 -3.36 -19.30 33.94
C GLN A 363 -3.45 -20.80 33.64
N VAL A 364 -2.80 -21.26 32.56
CA VAL A 364 -2.74 -22.68 32.20
C VAL A 364 -1.76 -23.46 33.09
N LEU A 365 -0.66 -22.83 33.52
CA LEU A 365 0.39 -23.48 34.32
C LEU A 365 0.13 -23.46 35.83
N ASP A 366 -0.59 -22.46 36.33
CA ASP A 366 -0.90 -22.24 37.74
C ASP A 366 -2.36 -21.76 37.91
N PRO A 367 -3.34 -22.68 37.88
CA PRO A 367 -4.77 -22.33 37.94
C PRO A 367 -5.23 -21.78 39.29
N ILE A 368 -4.41 -21.88 40.35
CA ILE A 368 -4.77 -21.53 41.73
C ILE A 368 -4.72 -20.00 41.93
N ASP A 369 -3.90 -19.29 41.14
CA ASP A 369 -3.68 -17.84 41.21
C ASP A 369 -4.70 -17.03 40.35
N TYR A 370 -5.87 -17.60 40.08
CA TYR A 370 -6.89 -17.04 39.18
C TYR A 370 -7.35 -15.61 39.54
N ALA A 371 -7.27 -15.26 40.84
CA ALA A 371 -7.71 -13.96 41.35
C ALA A 371 -6.72 -12.80 41.08
N SER A 372 -5.42 -13.08 40.90
CA SER A 372 -4.44 -12.03 40.59
C SER A 372 -4.34 -11.74 39.08
N ALA A 373 -4.64 -12.74 38.25
CA ALA A 373 -4.60 -12.67 36.79
C ALA A 373 -5.63 -11.70 36.16
N TRP A 374 -6.72 -11.39 36.86
CA TRP A 374 -7.75 -10.43 36.42
C TRP A 374 -7.42 -8.96 36.77
N ALA A 375 -6.31 -8.68 37.48
CA ALA A 375 -5.97 -7.32 37.89
C ALA A 375 -5.57 -6.39 36.73
N VAL A 376 -5.27 -6.91 35.54
CA VAL A 376 -4.85 -6.14 34.34
C VAL A 376 -6.03 -5.41 33.67
N THR A 377 -7.26 -5.89 33.86
CA THR A 377 -8.48 -5.38 33.18
C THR A 377 -9.37 -4.52 34.07
N THR A 378 -8.89 -4.13 35.26
CA THR A 378 -9.65 -3.31 36.22
C THR A 378 -9.75 -1.83 35.82
N ASP A 379 -9.02 -1.42 34.78
CA ASP A 379 -9.14 -0.10 34.16
C ASP A 379 -10.40 -0.04 33.25
N PRO A 380 -11.39 0.83 33.54
CA PRO A 380 -12.62 0.92 32.74
C PRO A 380 -12.42 1.40 31.31
N GLN A 381 -11.38 2.20 31.01
CA GLN A 381 -11.02 2.58 29.65
C GLN A 381 -10.37 1.40 28.92
N LEU A 382 -9.57 0.60 29.62
CA LEU A 382 -8.95 -0.60 29.06
C LEU A 382 -10.00 -1.69 28.79
N ARG A 383 -10.95 -1.85 29.71
CA ARG A 383 -12.16 -2.64 29.50
C ARG A 383 -12.97 -2.10 28.33
N SER A 384 -13.20 -0.79 28.23
CA SER A 384 -13.88 -0.15 27.09
C SER A 384 -13.11 -0.23 25.77
N MET A 385 -11.78 -0.29 25.75
CA MET A 385 -10.97 -0.41 24.52
C MET A 385 -10.83 -1.85 24.06
N VAL A 386 -10.73 -2.79 25.01
CA VAL A 386 -10.87 -4.23 24.74
C VAL A 386 -12.29 -4.54 24.31
N GLU A 387 -13.31 -4.02 25.00
CA GLU A 387 -14.71 -4.13 24.60
C GLU A 387 -14.97 -3.41 23.28
N VAL A 388 -14.44 -2.23 22.95
CA VAL A 388 -14.64 -1.63 21.61
C VAL A 388 -13.93 -2.43 20.52
N ALA A 389 -12.74 -2.97 20.79
CA ALA A 389 -12.09 -3.93 19.88
C ALA A 389 -12.82 -5.29 19.79
N LEU A 390 -13.74 -5.59 20.72
CA LEU A 390 -14.57 -6.80 20.77
C LEU A 390 -16.06 -6.56 20.45
N ILE A 391 -16.52 -5.30 20.39
CA ILE A 391 -17.90 -4.88 20.07
C ILE A 391 -18.04 -4.73 18.56
N ASP A 392 -16.96 -4.36 17.87
CA ASP A 392 -16.81 -4.64 16.44
C ASP A 392 -16.88 -6.17 16.13
N TYR A 393 -16.79 -7.02 17.17
CA TYR A 393 -16.85 -8.49 17.14
C TYR A 393 -18.12 -9.12 17.77
N HIS A 394 -19.20 -8.36 18.03
CA HIS A 394 -20.44 -8.98 18.52
C HIS A 394 -21.22 -9.71 17.42
N GLY A 395 -20.91 -11.00 17.29
CA GLY A 395 -21.65 -12.00 16.51
C GLY A 395 -21.39 -13.40 17.07
N ASP A 396 -22.03 -13.70 18.21
CA ASP A 396 -22.09 -14.96 18.95
C ASP A 396 -20.79 -15.61 19.46
N PHE A 397 -20.56 -15.48 20.78
CA PHE A 397 -19.68 -16.35 21.57
C PHE A 397 -20.28 -16.67 22.95
N VAL A 398 -21.12 -17.71 23.02
CA VAL A 398 -21.15 -18.66 24.15
C VAL A 398 -21.47 -20.05 23.59
N THR A 399 -20.54 -20.99 23.68
CA THR A 399 -20.84 -22.43 23.70
C THR A 399 -20.06 -23.06 24.86
N GLN A 400 -20.58 -24.16 25.42
CA GLN A 400 -20.25 -24.56 26.81
C GLN A 400 -18.85 -25.15 27.03
N ASP A 401 -18.09 -25.46 25.98
CA ASP A 401 -16.85 -26.27 26.07
C ASP A 401 -15.61 -25.60 25.45
N GLY A 402 -14.90 -24.79 26.24
CA GLY A 402 -13.46 -24.51 26.04
C GLY A 402 -13.05 -23.32 25.16
N VAL A 403 -11.96 -22.66 25.56
CA VAL A 403 -11.35 -21.49 24.89
C VAL A 403 -10.45 -21.93 23.72
N ASN A 404 -10.52 -21.26 22.56
CA ASN A 404 -9.71 -21.59 21.38
C ASN A 404 -8.71 -20.46 21.02
N ILE A 405 -7.81 -20.21 21.99
CA ILE A 405 -6.73 -19.20 22.01
C ILE A 405 -6.02 -18.96 20.65
N PRO A 406 -5.71 -19.98 19.81
CA PRO A 406 -5.05 -19.76 18.52
C PRO A 406 -5.79 -18.80 17.58
N ARG A 407 -7.13 -18.86 17.51
CA ARG A 407 -7.92 -18.07 16.56
C ARG A 407 -8.06 -16.61 16.99
N GLU A 408 -8.09 -16.37 18.30
CA GLU A 408 -8.12 -15.01 18.86
C GLU A 408 -6.76 -14.30 18.72
N LEU A 409 -5.64 -15.03 18.86
CA LEU A 409 -4.30 -14.50 18.58
C LEU A 409 -4.06 -14.24 17.08
N GLU A 410 -4.55 -15.11 16.21
CA GLU A 410 -4.57 -14.93 14.75
C GLU A 410 -5.29 -13.62 14.41
N GLN A 411 -6.54 -13.48 14.85
CA GLN A 411 -7.36 -12.29 14.62
C GLN A 411 -6.74 -11.01 15.21
N ALA A 412 -6.19 -11.08 16.42
CA ALA A 412 -5.46 -9.97 17.03
C ALA A 412 -4.21 -9.59 16.22
N SER A 413 -3.52 -10.58 15.62
CA SER A 413 -2.37 -10.35 14.74
C SER A 413 -2.73 -9.79 13.36
N GLU A 414 -3.96 -9.94 12.89
CA GLU A 414 -4.45 -9.26 11.68
C GLU A 414 -4.87 -7.80 12.02
N ASN A 415 -5.64 -7.63 13.10
CA ASN A 415 -6.16 -6.32 13.55
C ASN A 415 -5.07 -5.37 14.08
N LEU A 416 -3.93 -5.87 14.58
CA LEU A 416 -2.80 -5.03 15.04
C LEU A 416 -2.03 -4.33 13.90
N TRP A 417 -2.16 -4.83 12.67
CA TRP A 417 -1.42 -4.33 11.50
C TRP A 417 -2.32 -3.60 10.50
N LEU A 418 -3.61 -3.96 10.47
CA LEU A 418 -4.66 -3.29 9.72
C LEU A 418 -5.46 -2.37 10.65
N GLY A 419 -5.09 -1.09 10.69
CA GLY A 419 -5.74 -0.12 11.57
C GLY A 419 -7.22 0.10 11.24
N SER A 420 -8.10 -0.53 12.02
CA SER A 420 -9.56 -0.34 12.10
C SER A 420 -10.25 -0.16 10.73
N THR A 421 -10.57 -1.29 10.09
CA THR A 421 -11.55 -1.35 9.00
C THR A 421 -12.94 -1.51 9.60
N ALA A 422 -13.74 -0.44 9.57
CA ALA A 422 -15.11 -0.46 10.06
C ALA A 422 -15.98 -1.51 9.34
N HIS A 423 -16.75 -2.24 10.16
CA HIS A 423 -17.87 -3.14 9.86
C HIS A 423 -18.34 -3.32 8.40
N ILE A 424 -18.39 -4.59 7.99
CA ILE A 424 -19.35 -5.08 6.98
C ILE A 424 -20.36 -5.96 7.71
N ASN A 425 -21.65 -5.60 7.65
CA ASN A 425 -22.71 -6.43 8.20
C ASN A 425 -22.84 -7.74 7.41
N LYS A 426 -22.89 -8.89 8.11
CA LYS A 426 -23.40 -10.14 7.54
C LYS A 426 -24.91 -10.00 7.28
N PRO A 427 -25.43 -10.44 6.12
CA PRO A 427 -26.83 -10.85 6.03
C PRO A 427 -27.01 -12.21 6.71
N GLU A 428 -28.08 -12.35 7.51
CA GLU A 428 -28.50 -13.63 8.08
C GLU A 428 -29.17 -14.53 7.03
N SER A 429 -29.26 -15.83 7.34
CA SER A 429 -30.01 -16.89 6.63
C SER A 429 -29.46 -17.42 5.29
N ALA A 430 -28.77 -18.56 5.36
CA ALA A 430 -28.83 -19.67 4.39
C ALA A 430 -28.37 -20.98 5.09
N PRO A 431 -28.95 -22.16 4.76
CA PRO A 431 -28.90 -23.33 5.64
C PRO A 431 -27.65 -24.23 5.49
N GLU A 432 -27.45 -25.06 6.50
CA GLU A 432 -26.41 -26.09 6.61
C GLU A 432 -26.44 -27.13 5.47
N TYR A 433 -25.25 -27.51 4.99
CA TYR A 433 -25.04 -28.80 4.30
C TYR A 433 -23.70 -29.41 4.74
N HIS A 434 -23.77 -30.37 5.66
CA HIS A 434 -22.72 -31.37 5.87
C HIS A 434 -22.94 -32.53 4.89
N GLU A 435 -21.93 -32.90 4.09
CA GLU A 435 -21.16 -34.15 4.33
C GLU A 435 -20.06 -34.44 3.28
N GLN A 436 -19.06 -35.21 3.74
CA GLN A 436 -18.18 -36.13 3.00
C GLN A 436 -17.50 -35.68 1.68
N CYS A 437 -16.18 -35.53 1.76
CA CYS A 437 -15.29 -36.60 1.24
C CYS A 437 -13.87 -36.51 1.82
N ARG A 438 -13.44 -37.55 2.53
CA ARG A 438 -12.01 -37.90 2.63
C ARG A 438 -11.62 -38.58 1.31
N ASP A 439 -10.51 -38.22 0.68
CA ASP A 439 -9.31 -39.08 0.69
C ASP A 439 -8.06 -38.39 0.08
N ILE A 440 -6.90 -39.00 0.29
CA ILE A 440 -5.57 -38.45 0.06
C ILE A 440 -5.08 -38.69 -1.37
N GLY A 441 -4.26 -37.75 -1.87
CA GLY A 441 -3.90 -37.62 -3.28
C GLY A 441 -3.28 -38.84 -3.96
N SER A 442 -3.81 -39.17 -5.14
CA SER A 442 -3.11 -39.96 -6.17
C SER A 442 -3.75 -39.85 -7.56
N SER A 443 -3.56 -38.71 -8.26
CA SER A 443 -3.46 -38.69 -9.74
C SER A 443 -3.12 -37.31 -10.29
N LEU A 444 -1.90 -37.17 -10.80
CA LEU A 444 -1.56 -36.17 -11.81
C LEU A 444 -2.36 -36.44 -13.10
N ARG A 445 -2.69 -35.36 -13.83
CA ARG A 445 -3.33 -35.30 -15.17
C ARG A 445 -4.85 -35.50 -15.22
N ARG A 446 -5.57 -34.40 -15.47
CA ARG A 446 -6.56 -34.32 -16.56
C ARG A 446 -6.39 -32.98 -17.31
N GLN A 447 -6.73 -33.00 -18.60
CA GLN A 447 -6.64 -31.85 -19.51
C GLN A 447 -7.83 -30.89 -19.29
N PRO A 448 -7.74 -29.62 -19.74
CA PRO A 448 -8.88 -28.70 -19.72
C PRO A 448 -9.98 -29.19 -20.67
N SER A 449 -11.23 -29.15 -20.21
CA SER A 449 -12.43 -29.36 -21.02
C SER A 449 -13.18 -28.05 -21.19
N ASP A 450 -13.55 -27.72 -22.42
CA ASP A 450 -14.23 -26.47 -22.77
C ASP A 450 -15.61 -26.31 -22.11
N ALA A 451 -15.92 -25.07 -21.68
CA ALA A 451 -17.26 -24.61 -21.38
C ALA A 451 -17.40 -23.16 -21.89
N PRO A 452 -18.56 -22.76 -22.47
CA PRO A 452 -18.61 -21.61 -23.36
C PRO A 452 -18.76 -20.26 -22.64
N PHE A 453 -18.00 -19.26 -23.09
CA PHE A 453 -18.34 -17.85 -22.86
C PHE A 453 -19.63 -17.50 -23.61
N LEU A 454 -20.66 -17.01 -22.91
CA LEU A 454 -21.77 -16.31 -23.56
C LEU A 454 -21.23 -15.00 -24.15
N LYS A 455 -21.16 -14.93 -25.48
CA LYS A 455 -21.10 -13.65 -26.19
C LYS A 455 -22.51 -13.06 -26.22
N ILE A 456 -22.65 -11.82 -25.73
CA ILE A 456 -23.79 -10.98 -26.09
C ILE A 456 -23.58 -10.55 -27.55
N SER A 457 -24.61 -10.74 -28.38
CA SER A 457 -24.60 -10.43 -29.81
C SER A 457 -25.13 -9.03 -30.09
N ASP A 458 -24.38 -8.22 -30.84
CA ASP A 458 -24.87 -6.96 -31.42
C ASP A 458 -26.01 -7.24 -32.42
N HIS A 459 -27.20 -6.67 -32.20
CA HIS A 459 -28.31 -6.69 -33.16
C HIS A 459 -29.06 -5.35 -33.21
N GLY A 460 -28.97 -4.69 -34.36
CA GLY A 460 -29.76 -3.53 -34.81
C GLY A 460 -29.33 -2.17 -34.24
N SER A 461 -29.27 -1.05 -34.98
CA SER A 461 -29.19 -0.71 -36.42
C SER A 461 -29.40 0.82 -36.51
N ASP A 462 -28.56 1.51 -37.27
CA ASP A 462 -28.67 2.92 -37.71
C ASP A 462 -28.86 4.05 -36.68
N SER A 463 -27.74 4.69 -36.30
CA SER A 463 -27.48 6.09 -36.71
C SER A 463 -25.98 6.40 -36.58
N ASP A 464 -25.45 7.26 -37.46
CA ASP A 464 -24.04 7.65 -37.47
C ASP A 464 -23.63 8.33 -36.16
N ILE A 465 -22.77 7.67 -35.37
CA ILE A 465 -22.07 8.26 -34.22
C ILE A 465 -20.59 7.89 -34.35
N ASP A 466 -19.73 8.90 -34.53
CA ASP A 466 -18.28 8.72 -34.53
C ASP A 466 -17.80 8.39 -33.11
N ARG A 467 -17.56 7.09 -32.84
CA ARG A 467 -17.11 6.56 -31.54
C ARG A 467 -15.62 6.80 -31.27
N SER A 468 -15.09 7.97 -31.62
CA SER A 468 -13.65 8.27 -31.55
C SER A 468 -13.19 8.96 -30.25
N TYR A 469 -14.10 9.39 -29.37
CA TYR A 469 -13.77 10.06 -28.10
C TYR A 469 -14.47 9.44 -26.87
N MET A 470 -13.67 9.22 -25.83
CA MET A 470 -13.96 8.53 -24.56
C MET A 470 -14.20 7.02 -24.70
N LYS A 471 -13.37 6.21 -24.00
CA LYS A 471 -13.31 4.75 -24.16
C LYS A 471 -13.79 4.01 -22.90
N ASP A 472 -14.70 4.64 -22.19
CA ASP A 472 -15.27 4.18 -20.93
C ASP A 472 -16.75 3.82 -21.12
N SER A 473 -17.27 2.88 -20.33
CA SER A 473 -18.68 2.50 -20.43
C SER A 473 -19.55 3.57 -19.75
N PRO A 474 -20.72 3.96 -20.32
CA PRO A 474 -21.59 4.96 -19.70
C PRO A 474 -22.18 4.47 -18.36
N ALA A 475 -22.42 3.16 -18.25
CA ALA A 475 -22.69 2.49 -16.98
C ALA A 475 -22.16 1.05 -16.99
N ALA A 476 -22.03 0.47 -15.80
CA ALA A 476 -21.82 -0.96 -15.58
C ALA A 476 -22.95 -1.55 -14.73
N LYS A 477 -23.37 -2.78 -15.02
CA LYS A 477 -24.36 -3.51 -14.20
C LYS A 477 -23.69 -4.68 -13.48
N GLY A 478 -24.09 -4.93 -12.24
CA GLY A 478 -23.63 -6.10 -11.47
C GLY A 478 -24.44 -6.31 -10.19
N ASN A 479 -24.80 -7.56 -9.90
CA ASN A 479 -25.47 -7.98 -8.66
C ASN A 479 -26.70 -7.13 -8.25
N GLY A 480 -27.54 -6.74 -9.22
CA GLY A 480 -28.74 -5.92 -8.96
C GLY A 480 -28.48 -4.41 -8.85
N PHE A 481 -27.26 -3.94 -9.15
CA PHE A 481 -26.91 -2.52 -9.17
C PHE A 481 -26.53 -2.03 -10.58
N VAL A 482 -26.80 -0.75 -10.83
CA VAL A 482 -26.33 0.02 -11.98
C VAL A 482 -25.40 1.13 -11.47
N PHE A 483 -24.16 1.14 -11.94
CA PHE A 483 -23.16 2.16 -11.64
C PHE A 483 -23.02 3.08 -12.85
N VAL A 484 -23.44 4.34 -12.73
CA VAL A 484 -23.41 5.32 -13.81
C VAL A 484 -22.12 6.14 -13.72
N SER A 485 -21.33 6.12 -14.80
CA SER A 485 -20.10 6.90 -14.91
C SER A 485 -20.38 8.40 -14.78
N GLY A 486 -19.42 9.17 -14.26
CA GLY A 486 -19.57 10.61 -14.03
C GLY A 486 -20.12 11.37 -15.24
N GLN A 487 -21.26 12.04 -15.06
CA GLN A 487 -21.94 12.82 -16.08
C GLN A 487 -21.68 14.31 -15.87
N VAL A 488 -21.14 14.92 -16.92
CA VAL A 488 -20.98 16.37 -17.07
C VAL A 488 -22.06 16.94 -17.99
N ALA A 489 -22.20 18.26 -18.02
CA ALA A 489 -23.17 18.95 -18.87
C ALA A 489 -22.73 18.96 -20.35
N ALA A 490 -22.79 17.80 -21.01
CA ALA A 490 -22.46 17.61 -22.42
C ALA A 490 -23.59 16.91 -23.19
N ASP A 491 -23.67 17.13 -24.50
CA ASP A 491 -24.61 16.46 -25.41
C ASP A 491 -24.18 15.01 -25.75
N SER A 492 -25.00 14.31 -26.53
CA SER A 492 -24.73 12.93 -26.97
C SER A 492 -23.52 12.79 -27.89
N ASN A 493 -22.97 13.89 -28.40
CA ASN A 493 -21.78 13.95 -29.24
C ASN A 493 -20.52 14.32 -28.43
N GLY A 494 -20.64 14.44 -27.09
CA GLY A 494 -19.55 14.89 -26.22
C GLY A 494 -19.29 16.40 -26.26
N THR A 495 -20.18 17.19 -26.86
CA THR A 495 -20.07 18.65 -26.88
C THR A 495 -20.62 19.22 -25.59
N TYR A 496 -19.74 19.84 -24.80
CA TYR A 496 -20.10 20.50 -23.54
C TYR A 496 -21.02 21.71 -23.79
N LEU A 497 -21.91 21.99 -22.84
CA LEU A 497 -22.58 23.29 -22.78
C LEU A 497 -21.55 24.43 -22.67
N PRO A 498 -21.88 25.65 -23.12
CA PRO A 498 -21.04 26.83 -22.92
C PRO A 498 -20.64 27.00 -21.45
N VAL A 499 -19.44 27.52 -21.20
CA VAL A 499 -18.93 27.78 -19.83
C VAL A 499 -19.85 28.74 -19.10
N GLU A 500 -20.43 29.67 -19.85
CA GLU A 500 -21.36 30.72 -19.45
C GLU A 500 -22.77 30.21 -19.11
N ALA A 501 -23.10 28.94 -19.38
CA ALA A 501 -24.38 28.36 -19.00
C ALA A 501 -24.55 28.32 -17.47
N SER A 502 -25.77 28.57 -17.01
CA SER A 502 -26.12 28.58 -15.58
C SER A 502 -25.90 27.23 -14.92
N VAL A 503 -25.72 27.22 -13.60
CA VAL A 503 -25.65 25.97 -12.81
C VAL A 503 -26.95 25.19 -12.99
N THR A 504 -28.09 25.89 -13.08
CA THR A 504 -29.42 25.34 -13.41
C THR A 504 -29.41 24.54 -14.71
N GLU A 505 -28.99 25.15 -15.83
CA GLU A 505 -28.96 24.50 -17.15
C GLU A 505 -28.00 23.30 -17.17
N LYS A 506 -26.81 23.45 -16.58
CA LYS A 506 -25.82 22.38 -16.41
C LYS A 506 -26.41 21.20 -15.63
N THR A 507 -27.08 21.49 -14.50
CA THR A 507 -27.71 20.49 -13.62
C THR A 507 -28.83 19.71 -14.32
N HIS A 508 -29.73 20.41 -15.02
CA HIS A 508 -30.77 19.76 -15.83
C HIS A 508 -30.14 18.83 -16.88
N LYS A 509 -29.10 19.29 -17.60
CA LYS A 509 -28.47 18.50 -18.66
C LYS A 509 -27.77 17.24 -18.12
N MET A 510 -27.05 17.37 -17.00
CA MET A 510 -26.40 16.23 -16.34
C MET A 510 -27.41 15.18 -15.86
N ILE A 511 -28.49 15.60 -15.19
CA ILE A 511 -29.49 14.65 -14.68
C ILE A 511 -30.29 14.00 -15.83
N GLN A 512 -30.50 14.69 -16.96
CA GLN A 512 -31.02 14.08 -18.18
C GLN A 512 -30.10 13.01 -18.76
N ASN A 513 -28.77 13.25 -18.76
CA ASN A 513 -27.80 12.26 -19.21
C ASN A 513 -27.80 11.03 -18.28
N VAL A 514 -27.77 11.22 -16.96
CA VAL A 514 -27.93 10.15 -15.96
C VAL A 514 -29.21 9.36 -16.20
N LYS A 515 -30.35 10.04 -16.40
CA LYS A 515 -31.65 9.39 -16.66
C LYS A 515 -31.59 8.48 -17.89
N SER A 516 -31.09 8.97 -19.03
CA SER A 516 -30.95 8.20 -20.26
C SER A 516 -30.09 6.94 -20.10
N ILE A 517 -29.00 7.05 -19.31
CA ILE A 517 -28.11 5.92 -19.01
C ILE A 517 -28.80 4.91 -18.08
N LEU A 518 -29.57 5.36 -17.09
CA LEU A 518 -30.35 4.46 -16.22
C LEU A 518 -31.47 3.74 -16.98
N GLU A 519 -32.22 4.45 -17.83
CA GLU A 519 -33.30 3.88 -18.64
C GLU A 519 -32.77 2.82 -19.63
N SER A 520 -31.69 3.12 -20.36
CA SER A 520 -30.98 2.11 -21.18
C SER A 520 -30.35 0.99 -20.35
N SER A 521 -30.18 1.19 -19.04
CA SER A 521 -29.71 0.21 -18.08
C SER A 521 -30.82 -0.57 -17.36
N GLY A 522 -32.10 -0.41 -17.70
CA GLY A 522 -33.19 -1.12 -17.00
C GLY A 522 -33.27 -0.70 -15.53
N SER A 523 -33.31 0.60 -15.32
CA SER A 523 -33.37 1.29 -14.02
C SER A 523 -33.99 2.68 -14.26
N SER A 524 -34.17 3.46 -13.20
CA SER A 524 -34.74 4.81 -13.26
C SER A 524 -34.11 5.75 -12.24
N LEU A 525 -34.38 7.06 -12.34
CA LEU A 525 -33.96 8.03 -11.33
C LEU A 525 -34.50 7.69 -9.93
N ASP A 526 -35.70 7.11 -9.84
CA ASP A 526 -36.33 6.69 -8.58
C ASP A 526 -35.59 5.52 -7.91
N GLN A 527 -34.85 4.71 -8.70
CA GLN A 527 -34.01 3.62 -8.20
C GLN A 527 -32.60 4.07 -7.79
N VAL A 528 -32.23 5.35 -7.97
CA VAL A 528 -30.94 5.88 -7.48
C VAL A 528 -30.93 5.82 -5.96
N ILE A 529 -29.88 5.21 -5.39
CA ILE A 529 -29.68 5.05 -3.94
C ILE A 529 -28.49 5.85 -3.41
N LYS A 530 -27.52 6.19 -4.27
CA LYS A 530 -26.34 7.01 -3.95
C LYS A 530 -26.06 8.00 -5.08
N ALA A 531 -25.75 9.25 -4.72
CA ALA A 531 -25.18 10.24 -5.64
C ALA A 531 -23.88 10.86 -5.07
N ASN A 532 -22.90 11.07 -5.94
CA ASN A 532 -21.71 11.89 -5.68
C ASN A 532 -21.77 13.12 -6.59
N ILE A 533 -21.67 14.32 -6.01
CA ILE A 533 -21.68 15.59 -6.73
C ILE A 533 -20.32 16.26 -6.57
N ILE A 534 -19.70 16.64 -7.69
CA ILE A 534 -18.34 17.17 -7.72
C ILE A 534 -18.39 18.57 -8.32
N PHE A 535 -17.97 19.56 -7.54
CA PHE A 535 -17.97 20.97 -7.91
C PHE A 535 -16.53 21.48 -8.10
N VAL A 536 -16.32 22.41 -9.03
CA VAL A 536 -15.09 23.23 -9.06
C VAL A 536 -15.23 24.48 -8.16
N HIS A 537 -16.46 24.92 -7.90
CA HIS A 537 -16.79 26.07 -7.04
C HIS A 537 -18.00 25.78 -6.15
N LEU A 538 -17.81 24.95 -5.11
CA LEU A 538 -18.89 24.47 -4.23
C LEU A 538 -19.63 25.62 -3.57
N ASP A 539 -18.91 26.53 -2.90
CA ASP A 539 -19.52 27.65 -2.15
C ASP A 539 -20.33 28.61 -3.03
N ARG A 540 -20.05 28.65 -4.34
CA ARG A 540 -20.76 29.49 -5.32
C ARG A 540 -22.00 28.80 -5.89
N ASP A 541 -21.89 27.51 -6.19
CA ASP A 541 -22.85 26.80 -7.05
C ASP A 541 -23.81 25.88 -6.27
N TYR A 542 -23.53 25.60 -5.00
CA TYR A 542 -24.26 24.59 -4.22
C TYR A 542 -25.76 24.91 -4.04
N GLU A 543 -26.15 26.15 -3.77
CA GLU A 543 -27.57 26.50 -3.58
C GLU A 543 -28.37 26.33 -4.86
N GLU A 544 -27.90 26.86 -5.99
CA GLU A 544 -28.58 26.75 -7.29
C GLU A 544 -28.68 25.29 -7.76
N PHE A 545 -27.60 24.51 -7.60
CA PHE A 545 -27.62 23.06 -7.85
C PHE A 545 -28.70 22.34 -7.04
N ASN A 546 -28.80 22.65 -5.74
CA ASN A 546 -29.72 21.97 -4.83
C ASN A 546 -31.20 22.18 -5.21
N GLU A 547 -31.57 23.37 -5.68
CA GLU A 547 -32.95 23.66 -6.06
C GLU A 547 -33.38 22.87 -7.30
N VAL A 548 -32.47 22.58 -8.24
CA VAL A 548 -32.76 21.67 -9.37
C VAL A 548 -32.71 20.21 -8.91
N TYR A 549 -31.70 19.81 -8.14
CA TYR A 549 -31.49 18.42 -7.71
C TYR A 549 -32.71 17.83 -6.97
N LYS A 550 -33.32 18.60 -6.06
CA LYS A 550 -34.52 18.18 -5.30
C LYS A 550 -35.72 17.84 -6.19
N GLN A 551 -35.82 18.42 -7.39
CA GLN A 551 -36.93 18.18 -8.32
C GLN A 551 -36.84 16.80 -8.99
N TYR A 552 -35.63 16.24 -9.10
CA TYR A 552 -35.37 14.95 -9.75
C TYR A 552 -35.22 13.77 -8.78
N PHE A 553 -34.91 14.05 -7.51
CA PHE A 553 -34.65 13.03 -6.50
C PHE A 553 -35.50 13.24 -5.23
N PRO A 554 -36.84 13.14 -5.32
CA PRO A 554 -37.74 13.41 -4.19
C PRO A 554 -37.59 12.38 -3.04
N HIS A 555 -37.11 11.18 -3.34
CA HIS A 555 -36.77 10.13 -2.37
C HIS A 555 -35.43 10.38 -1.64
N ASN A 556 -34.68 11.41 -2.03
CA ASN A 556 -33.46 11.88 -1.37
C ASN A 556 -32.39 10.78 -1.14
N PRO A 557 -31.76 10.26 -2.22
CA PRO A 557 -30.71 9.25 -2.12
C PRO A 557 -29.51 9.74 -1.32
N ALA A 558 -28.74 8.80 -0.76
CA ALA A 558 -27.56 9.13 0.03
C ALA A 558 -26.57 9.97 -0.80
N ARG A 559 -26.20 11.15 -0.30
CA ARG A 559 -25.47 12.15 -1.10
C ARG A 559 -24.13 12.52 -0.48
N THR A 560 -23.15 12.75 -1.35
CA THR A 560 -21.86 13.35 -0.99
C THR A 560 -21.59 14.49 -1.97
N SER A 561 -21.19 15.65 -1.48
CA SER A 561 -20.85 16.82 -2.29
C SER A 561 -19.44 17.28 -1.89
N VAL A 562 -18.58 17.50 -2.88
CA VAL A 562 -17.16 17.88 -2.66
C VAL A 562 -16.72 18.95 -3.65
N GLU A 563 -15.77 19.79 -3.23
CA GLU A 563 -15.04 20.68 -4.13
C GLU A 563 -13.74 20.01 -4.59
N VAL A 564 -13.38 20.20 -5.86
CA VAL A 564 -12.12 19.75 -6.47
C VAL A 564 -11.44 20.89 -7.23
N SER A 565 -10.12 20.81 -7.40
CA SER A 565 -9.33 21.85 -8.09
C SER A 565 -9.55 21.93 -9.61
N GLY A 566 -10.34 21.01 -10.19
CA GLY A 566 -10.72 21.02 -11.60
C GLY A 566 -11.32 19.70 -12.07
N LEU A 567 -12.16 19.79 -13.10
CA LEU A 567 -12.77 18.67 -13.84
C LEU A 567 -12.26 18.65 -15.30
N PRO A 568 -12.64 17.65 -16.12
CA PRO A 568 -12.33 17.63 -17.56
C PRO A 568 -12.86 18.90 -18.26
N LYS A 569 -11.95 19.82 -18.59
CA LYS A 569 -12.32 21.12 -19.17
C LYS A 569 -13.10 20.94 -20.48
N PRO A 570 -14.19 21.69 -20.69
CA PRO A 570 -14.62 22.88 -19.95
C PRO A 570 -15.54 22.65 -18.72
N ALA A 571 -15.80 21.42 -18.27
CA ALA A 571 -16.72 21.19 -17.14
C ALA A 571 -16.25 21.83 -15.81
N ASP A 572 -17.24 22.32 -15.05
CA ASP A 572 -17.12 22.88 -13.70
C ASP A 572 -18.02 22.17 -12.66
N LEU A 573 -18.83 21.21 -13.10
CA LEU A 573 -19.75 20.41 -12.29
C LEU A 573 -19.94 19.00 -12.89
N GLU A 574 -20.02 17.97 -12.04
CA GLU A 574 -20.19 16.56 -12.44
C GLU A 574 -21.06 15.79 -11.41
N ILE A 575 -21.84 14.81 -11.89
CA ILE A 575 -22.66 13.90 -11.06
C ILE A 575 -22.42 12.43 -11.42
N GLU A 576 -22.14 11.61 -10.41
CA GLU A 576 -22.06 10.14 -10.49
C GLU A 576 -23.18 9.53 -9.64
N VAL A 577 -23.83 8.46 -10.10
CA VAL A 577 -24.90 7.79 -9.32
C VAL A 577 -24.79 6.27 -9.32
N ILE A 578 -25.29 5.67 -8.26
CA ILE A 578 -25.54 4.22 -8.14
C ILE A 578 -27.03 4.03 -7.94
N ALA A 579 -27.62 3.15 -8.74
CA ALA A 579 -29.03 2.77 -8.69
C ALA A 579 -29.21 1.26 -8.55
N LEU A 580 -30.42 0.82 -8.19
CA LEU A 580 -30.84 -0.56 -8.32
C LEU A 580 -31.25 -0.84 -9.78
N ALA A 581 -30.93 -2.04 -10.28
CA ALA A 581 -31.51 -2.55 -11.52
C ALA A 581 -32.88 -3.19 -11.21
N ASP A 582 -33.82 -3.06 -12.13
CA ASP A 582 -35.16 -3.68 -12.04
C ASP A 582 -35.10 -5.23 -12.13
#